data_AF-A0A7Y4Z8G8-F1
#
_entry.id   AF-A0A7Y4Z8G8-F1
#
_cell.length_a   1.000
_cell.length_b   1.000
_cell.length_c   1.000
_cell.angle_alpha   90.00
_cell.angle_beta   90.00
_cell.angle_gamma   90.00
#
_symmetry.space_group_name_H-M   'P 1'
#
loop_
_entity.id
_entity.type
_entity.pdbx_description
1 polymer ?
#
loop_
_entity_poly.entity_id
_entity_poly.type
_entity_poly.pdbx_seq_one_letter_code
_entity_poly.pdbx_strand_id
1 'polypeptide(L)'
;MNKLIAYFIFPLMLSIASSAFAANRAVQISIGGIGPGVDIAAFETVKQVIGYAVANGVIDNFIVSGYGIEGGFSACAQASPRTNAFNAFVRQLQSITPNKTTTGYSLRRVAACPGN
;
A
#
# COMPACT_ATOMS: atom_id res chain seq x y z
N MET A 1 56.64 -40.75 11.54
CA MET A 1 55.94 -40.68 10.23
C MET A 1 54.51 -41.16 10.42
N ASN A 2 53.59 -40.51 9.68
CA ASN A 2 52.13 -40.69 9.62
C ASN A 2 51.29 -40.09 10.76
N LYS A 3 50.24 -39.32 10.50
CA LYS A 3 49.85 -38.34 9.46
C LYS A 3 48.55 -37.77 10.03
N LEU A 4 48.49 -36.45 10.20
CA LEU A 4 47.40 -35.71 10.82
C LEU A 4 46.05 -36.04 10.16
N ILE A 5 45.07 -36.48 10.95
CA ILE A 5 43.68 -36.60 10.53
C ILE A 5 43.01 -35.26 10.79
N ALA A 6 42.81 -34.49 9.72
CA ALA A 6 42.11 -33.22 9.71
C ALA A 6 40.59 -33.47 9.77
N TYR A 7 39.95 -33.11 10.88
CA TYR A 7 38.49 -32.97 10.98
C TYR A 7 38.13 -31.49 10.87
N PHE A 8 37.95 -31.02 9.64
CA PHE A 8 37.32 -29.74 9.34
C PHE A 8 35.80 -29.95 9.35
N ILE A 9 35.18 -29.83 10.53
CA ILE A 9 33.72 -29.74 10.63
C ILE A 9 33.38 -28.26 10.69
N PHE A 10 33.20 -27.65 9.52
CA PHE A 10 32.59 -26.32 9.40
C PHE A 10 31.07 -26.52 9.40
N PRO A 11 30.31 -26.09 10.42
CA PRO A 11 28.88 -26.01 10.28
C PRO A 11 28.58 -24.82 9.36
N LEU A 12 28.19 -25.12 8.12
CA LEU A 12 27.56 -24.18 7.21
C LEU A 12 26.20 -23.80 7.83
N MET A 13 26.20 -22.79 8.70
CA MET A 13 24.98 -22.13 9.16
C MET A 13 24.31 -21.51 7.94
N LEU A 14 23.27 -22.18 7.44
CA LEU A 14 22.40 -21.69 6.38
C LEU A 14 21.58 -20.55 6.97
N SER A 15 22.10 -19.33 6.87
CA SER A 15 21.35 -18.11 7.20
C SER A 15 20.17 -18.00 6.23
N ILE A 16 18.99 -18.46 6.65
CA ILE A 16 17.74 -18.20 5.95
C ILE A 16 17.42 -16.71 6.18
N ALA A 17 18.11 -15.84 5.46
CA ALA A 17 17.67 -14.47 5.29
C ALA A 17 16.35 -14.56 4.52
N SER A 18 15.24 -14.62 5.25
CA SER A 18 13.94 -14.31 4.70
C SER A 18 14.04 -12.84 4.32
N SER A 19 14.51 -12.61 3.09
CA SER A 19 14.32 -11.33 2.43
C SER A 19 12.81 -11.17 2.36
N ALA A 20 12.27 -10.45 3.35
CA ALA A 20 11.00 -9.80 3.21
C ALA A 20 11.20 -8.86 2.02
N PHE A 21 11.02 -9.40 0.81
CA PHE A 21 10.99 -8.62 -0.40
C PHE A 21 10.03 -7.49 -0.10
N ALA A 22 10.54 -6.27 -0.14
CA ALA A 22 9.74 -5.06 -0.08
C ALA A 22 8.88 -5.03 -1.34
N ALA A 23 7.91 -5.94 -1.44
CA ALA A 23 6.81 -5.84 -2.35
C ALA A 23 6.16 -4.48 -2.06
N ASN A 24 5.77 -3.75 -3.10
CA ASN A 24 5.05 -2.50 -2.94
C ASN A 24 3.72 -2.75 -2.21
N ARG A 25 3.78 -2.78 -0.88
CA ARG A 25 2.70 -3.19 0.03
C ARG A 25 1.85 -2.00 0.43
N ALA A 26 2.07 -0.84 -0.18
CA ALA A 26 1.29 0.35 0.08
C ALA A 26 0.92 1.07 -1.21
N VAL A 27 -0.15 1.86 -1.13
CA VAL A 27 -0.62 2.74 -2.19
C VAL A 27 -0.91 4.11 -1.59
N GLN A 28 -0.27 5.13 -2.16
CA GLN A 28 -0.65 6.52 -1.93
C GLN A 28 -1.84 6.85 -2.80
N ILE A 29 -2.82 7.49 -2.20
CA ILE A 29 -4.10 7.85 -2.78
C ILE A 29 -4.23 9.36 -2.64
N SER A 30 -4.48 10.06 -3.73
CA SER A 30 -4.81 11.48 -3.68
C SER A 30 -6.02 11.71 -4.55
N ILE A 31 -7.10 12.21 -3.95
CA ILE A 31 -8.32 12.64 -4.63
C ILE A 31 -8.68 14.02 -4.10
N GLY A 32 -9.00 14.97 -4.98
CA GLY A 32 -9.39 16.32 -4.58
C GLY A 32 -9.82 17.19 -5.75
N GLY A 33 -10.42 18.34 -5.42
CA GLY A 33 -10.76 19.38 -6.39
C GLY A 33 -9.52 19.96 -7.10
N ILE A 34 -9.71 20.46 -8.33
CA ILE A 34 -8.68 21.16 -9.11
C ILE A 34 -9.12 22.61 -9.45
N GLY A 35 -9.84 23.24 -8.54
CA GLY A 35 -10.47 24.56 -8.66
C GLY A 35 -11.96 24.49 -8.30
N PRO A 36 -12.75 23.63 -8.98
CA PRO A 36 -14.10 23.30 -8.54
C PRO A 36 -14.08 22.28 -7.41
N GLY A 37 -15.21 22.16 -6.71
CA GLY A 37 -15.40 21.09 -5.72
C GLY A 37 -15.22 19.70 -6.31
N VAL A 38 -14.68 18.78 -5.50
CA VAL A 38 -14.46 17.38 -5.87
C VAL A 38 -15.76 16.70 -6.33
N ASP A 39 -15.64 15.79 -7.29
CA ASP A 39 -16.72 14.86 -7.68
C ASP A 39 -17.11 14.01 -6.46
N ILE A 40 -18.24 14.38 -5.84
CA ILE A 40 -18.72 13.80 -4.59
C ILE A 40 -18.98 12.29 -4.75
N ALA A 41 -19.51 11.86 -5.89
CA ALA A 41 -19.83 10.45 -6.11
C ALA A 41 -18.56 9.60 -6.19
N ALA A 42 -17.56 10.09 -6.94
CA ALA A 42 -16.26 9.43 -7.00
C ALA A 42 -15.54 9.43 -5.64
N PHE A 43 -15.61 10.54 -4.92
CA PHE A 43 -15.02 10.68 -3.59
C PHE A 43 -15.62 9.71 -2.56
N GLU A 44 -16.95 9.60 -2.51
CA GLU A 44 -17.62 8.63 -1.65
C GLU A 44 -17.30 7.19 -2.06
N THR A 45 -17.18 6.90 -3.36
CA THR A 45 -16.77 5.58 -3.84
C THR A 45 -15.35 5.22 -3.36
N VAL A 46 -14.40 6.17 -3.41
CA VAL A 46 -13.04 5.96 -2.87
C VAL A 46 -13.11 5.63 -1.38
N LYS A 47 -13.89 6.40 -0.59
CA LYS A 47 -14.07 6.16 0.84
C LYS A 47 -14.67 4.78 1.13
N GLN A 48 -15.67 4.35 0.35
CA GLN A 48 -16.29 3.04 0.48
C GLN A 48 -15.28 1.93 0.20
N VAL A 49 -14.55 1.99 -0.91
CA VAL A 49 -13.53 0.98 -1.27
C VAL A 49 -12.47 0.85 -0.17
N ILE A 50 -12.02 1.96 0.41
CA ILE A 50 -11.09 1.96 1.55
C ILE A 50 -11.75 1.35 2.78
N GLY A 51 -12.97 1.78 3.14
CA GLY A 51 -13.69 1.26 4.31
C GLY A 51 -13.92 -0.25 4.24
N TYR A 52 -14.28 -0.78 3.08
CA TYR A 52 -14.38 -2.23 2.85
C TYR A 52 -13.01 -2.92 3.01
N ALA A 53 -11.94 -2.33 2.51
CA ALA A 53 -10.59 -2.89 2.68
C ALA A 53 -10.15 -2.93 4.15
N VAL A 54 -10.48 -1.91 4.95
CA VAL A 54 -10.25 -1.91 6.40
C VAL A 54 -11.08 -2.99 7.08
N ALA A 55 -12.39 -3.02 6.83
CA ALA A 55 -13.31 -3.95 7.48
C ALA A 55 -12.98 -5.43 7.20
N ASN A 56 -12.44 -5.73 6.01
CA ASN A 56 -12.04 -7.09 5.62
C ASN A 56 -10.56 -7.42 5.91
N GLY A 57 -9.83 -6.56 6.65
CA GLY A 57 -8.42 -6.79 6.99
C GLY A 57 -7.48 -6.84 5.78
N VAL A 58 -7.85 -6.17 4.69
CA VAL A 58 -7.00 -6.04 3.49
C VAL A 58 -5.90 -5.00 3.73
N ILE A 59 -6.21 -3.94 4.47
CA ILE A 59 -5.25 -2.93 4.90
C ILE A 59 -5.25 -2.84 6.43
N ASP A 60 -4.06 -2.82 7.03
CA ASP A 60 -3.88 -2.73 8.49
C ASP A 60 -3.36 -1.35 8.92
N ASN A 61 -2.88 -0.53 7.97
CA ASN A 61 -2.43 0.83 8.26
C ASN A 61 -2.98 1.78 7.19
N PHE A 62 -3.67 2.83 7.63
CA PHE A 62 -4.24 3.87 6.79
C PHE A 62 -3.90 5.24 7.38
N ILE A 63 -3.02 5.99 6.70
CA ILE A 63 -2.49 7.26 7.17
C ILE A 63 -3.00 8.37 6.26
N VAL A 64 -3.75 9.32 6.81
CA VAL A 64 -4.17 10.51 6.08
C VAL A 64 -3.13 11.61 6.26
N SER A 65 -2.62 12.13 5.14
CA SER A 65 -1.59 13.18 5.11
C SER A 65 -2.17 14.60 4.96
N GLY A 66 -3.42 14.74 4.52
CA GLY A 66 -4.06 16.05 4.41
C GLY A 66 -5.43 16.01 3.75
N TYR A 67 -6.13 17.13 3.82
CA TYR A 67 -7.46 17.35 3.25
C TYR A 67 -7.47 18.60 2.36
N GLY A 68 -8.24 18.56 1.28
CA GLY A 68 -8.43 19.70 0.38
C GLY A 68 -9.57 20.60 0.83
N ILE A 69 -9.42 21.92 0.66
CA ILE A 69 -10.50 22.90 0.92
C ILE A 69 -11.68 22.66 -0.04
N GLU A 70 -11.39 22.21 -1.26
CA GLU A 70 -12.37 21.84 -2.29
C GLU A 70 -12.94 20.42 -2.09
N GLY A 71 -12.65 19.81 -0.94
CA GLY A 71 -12.95 18.41 -0.63
C GLY A 71 -11.83 17.47 -1.11
N GLY A 72 -11.89 16.22 -0.62
CA GLY A 72 -10.88 15.21 -0.92
C GLY A 72 -9.83 15.03 0.19
N PHE A 73 -8.91 14.10 -0.04
CA PHE A 73 -7.78 13.83 0.86
C PHE A 73 -6.57 13.29 0.09
N SER A 74 -5.42 13.36 0.75
CA SER A 74 -4.25 12.55 0.42
C SER A 74 -3.97 11.57 1.56
N ALA A 75 -3.80 10.30 1.23
CA ALA A 75 -3.59 9.24 2.21
C ALA A 75 -2.67 8.14 1.68
N CYS A 76 -2.23 7.27 2.57
CA CYS A 76 -1.52 6.05 2.24
C CYS A 76 -2.20 4.85 2.91
N ALA A 77 -2.46 3.81 2.14
CA ALA A 77 -3.03 2.55 2.60
C ALA A 77 -2.01 1.42 2.44
N GLN A 78 -1.71 0.70 3.52
CA GLN A 78 -0.74 -0.40 3.54
C GLN A 78 -1.43 -1.73 3.82
N ALA A 79 -1.05 -2.73 3.02
CA ALA A 79 -1.52 -4.09 3.09
C ALA A 79 -1.30 -4.71 4.47
N SER A 80 -2.29 -5.47 4.93
CA SER A 80 -2.09 -6.40 6.04
C SER A 80 -1.05 -7.46 5.66
N PRO A 81 -0.17 -7.89 6.58
CA PRO A 81 0.66 -9.07 6.35
C PRO A 81 -0.15 -10.37 6.22
N ARG A 82 -1.45 -10.36 6.54
CA ARG A 82 -2.33 -11.54 6.56
C ARG A 82 -3.16 -11.72 5.28
N THR A 83 -3.01 -10.85 4.28
CA THR A 83 -3.86 -10.84 3.09
C THR A 83 -3.07 -10.89 1.79
N ASN A 84 -3.64 -11.53 0.77
CA ASN A 84 -3.21 -11.47 -0.62
C ASN A 84 -4.14 -10.60 -1.49
N ALA A 85 -5.20 -10.02 -0.90
CA ALA A 85 -6.24 -9.26 -1.60
C ALA A 85 -5.86 -7.80 -1.91
N PHE A 86 -4.69 -7.33 -1.45
CA PHE A 86 -4.26 -5.94 -1.62
C PHE A 86 -4.24 -5.49 -3.09
N ASN A 87 -3.81 -6.36 -4.01
CA ASN A 87 -3.82 -6.03 -5.43
C ASN A 87 -5.22 -5.88 -6.01
N ALA A 88 -6.21 -6.63 -5.50
CA ALA A 88 -7.59 -6.46 -5.89
C ALA A 88 -8.15 -5.11 -5.39
N PHE A 89 -7.83 -4.73 -4.16
CA PHE A 89 -8.15 -3.40 -3.62
C PHE A 89 -7.56 -2.27 -4.47
N VAL A 90 -6.27 -2.34 -4.85
CA VAL A 90 -5.67 -1.31 -5.71
C VAL A 90 -6.35 -1.24 -7.08
N ARG A 91 -6.74 -2.39 -7.67
CA ARG A 91 -7.50 -2.40 -8.93
C ARG A 91 -8.89 -1.79 -8.80
N GLN A 92 -9.57 -2.01 -7.67
CA GLN A 92 -10.86 -1.35 -7.39
C GLN A 92 -10.69 0.17 -7.35
N LEU A 93 -9.67 0.68 -6.65
CA LEU A 93 -9.34 2.10 -6.67
C LEU A 93 -9.06 2.61 -8.10
N GLN A 94 -8.25 1.89 -8.88
CA GLN A 94 -7.93 2.27 -10.26
C GLN A 94 -9.14 2.29 -11.20
N SER A 95 -10.19 1.53 -10.90
CA SER A 95 -11.42 1.51 -11.70
C SER A 95 -12.30 2.74 -11.50
N ILE A 96 -12.08 3.51 -10.42
CA ILE A 96 -12.82 4.73 -10.15
C ILE A 96 -12.36 5.79 -11.15
N THR A 97 -13.32 6.32 -11.92
CA THR A 97 -13.08 7.37 -12.92
C THR A 97 -13.85 8.63 -12.51
N PRO A 98 -13.22 9.56 -11.77
CA PRO A 98 -13.84 10.83 -11.41
C PRO A 98 -14.01 11.75 -12.61
N ASN A 99 -14.86 12.77 -12.46
CA ASN A 99 -14.91 13.86 -13.42
C ASN A 99 -13.58 14.63 -13.49
N LYS A 100 -12.85 14.48 -14.60
CA LYS A 100 -11.53 15.09 -14.81
C LYS A 100 -11.54 16.61 -14.93
N THR A 101 -12.70 17.24 -15.15
CA THR A 101 -12.79 18.71 -15.20
C THR A 101 -12.86 19.34 -13.81
N THR A 102 -13.23 18.58 -12.79
CA THR A 102 -13.36 19.07 -11.41
C THR A 102 -12.41 18.40 -10.45
N THR A 103 -11.95 17.18 -10.75
CA THR A 103 -11.26 16.31 -9.80
C THR A 103 -9.93 15.82 -10.32
N GLY A 104 -8.88 16.03 -9.52
CA GLY A 104 -7.61 15.32 -9.62
C GLY A 104 -7.69 14.00 -8.85
N TYR A 105 -7.28 12.91 -9.47
CA TYR A 105 -7.19 11.60 -8.83
C TYR A 105 -5.94 10.85 -9.25
N SER A 106 -5.16 10.39 -8.27
CA SER A 106 -3.93 9.66 -8.51
C SER A 106 -3.70 8.55 -7.49
N LEU A 107 -3.05 7.49 -7.97
CA LEU A 107 -2.65 6.33 -7.19
C LEU A 107 -1.18 6.05 -7.46
N ARG A 108 -0.37 5.93 -6.41
CA ARG A 108 1.05 5.60 -6.52
C ARG A 108 1.40 4.46 -5.58
N ARG A 109 1.80 3.32 -6.15
CA ARG A 109 2.33 2.19 -5.36
C ARG A 109 3.67 2.58 -4.74
N VAL A 110 3.85 2.22 -3.47
CA VAL A 110 5.07 2.45 -2.70
C VAL A 110 5.38 1.24 -1.81
N ALA A 111 6.62 1.14 -1.34
CA ALA A 111 7.05 0.04 -0.49
C ALA A 111 6.26 -0.01 0.83
N ALA A 112 6.13 1.15 1.50
CA ALA A 112 5.43 1.31 2.76
C ALA A 112 4.84 2.73 2.89
N CYS A 113 3.90 2.91 3.80
CA CYS A 113 3.41 4.22 4.19
C CYS A 113 4.44 4.97 5.07
N PRO A 114 4.52 6.31 4.97
CA PRO A 114 5.44 7.10 5.77
C PRO A 114 5.10 6.98 7.27
N GLY A 115 6.12 6.77 8.10
CA GLY A 115 5.97 6.60 9.56
C GLY A 115 5.92 5.17 10.08
N ASN A 116 6.33 4.17 9.27
CA ASN A 116 6.72 2.84 9.76
C ASN A 116 8.22 2.78 10.03
#